data_AF-A0A2G6ERV5-F1
#
_entry.id   AF-A0A2G6ERV5-F1
#
_cell.length_a   1.000
_cell.length_b   1.000
_cell.length_c   1.000
_cell.angle_alpha   90.00
_cell.angle_beta   90.00
_cell.angle_gamma   90.00
#
_symmetry.space_group_name_H-M   'P 1'
#
loop_
_entity.id
_entity.type
_entity.pdbx_description
1 polymer ?
#
loop_
_entity_poly.entity_id
_entity_poly.type
_entity_poly.pdbx_seq_one_letter_code
_entity_poly.pdbx_strand_id
1 'polypeptide(L)'
;MSASGYAKLEQGGTNIQMRRIEQIARVFDISVLELMSLGEKKVIYCNVCENNLDNNSVLVGVTNDSEGIIATSKLQMTVNHQAETIELLKKEIEMQKEMIELLKKNQQ
;
A
#
# COMPACT_ATOMS: atom_id res chain seq x y z
N MET A 1 31.04 12.76 -13.88
CA MET A 1 31.41 12.09 -12.61
C MET A 1 32.51 11.11 -12.91
N SER A 2 33.39 10.82 -11.95
CA SER A 2 34.32 9.69 -12.08
C SER A 2 33.63 8.40 -11.65
N ALA A 3 34.05 7.26 -12.19
CA ALA A 3 33.51 5.94 -11.82
C ALA A 3 33.56 5.69 -10.30
N SER A 4 34.61 6.15 -9.64
CA SER A 4 34.76 6.07 -8.18
C SER A 4 33.68 6.85 -7.41
N GLY A 5 33.21 7.98 -7.94
CA GLY A 5 32.14 8.75 -7.33
C GLY A 5 30.77 8.07 -7.44
N TYR A 6 30.53 7.32 -8.52
CA TYR A 6 29.29 6.56 -8.71
C TYR A 6 29.26 5.31 -7.80
N ALA A 7 30.39 4.58 -7.69
CA ALA A 7 30.49 3.42 -6.81
C ALA A 7 30.20 3.77 -5.33
N LYS A 8 30.58 4.96 -4.86
CA LYS A 8 30.29 5.43 -3.50
C LYS A 8 28.81 5.76 -3.27
N LEU A 9 28.08 6.15 -4.32
CA LEU A 9 26.63 6.35 -4.24
C LEU A 9 25.91 5.03 -4.09
N GLU A 10 26.27 4.03 -4.90
CA GLU A 10 25.68 2.69 -4.82
C GLU A 10 25.91 2.02 -3.46
N GLN A 11 27.06 2.28 -2.83
CA GLN A 11 27.37 1.79 -1.49
C GLN A 11 26.64 2.53 -0.35
N GLY A 12 25.88 3.58 -0.64
CA GLY A 12 25.15 4.36 0.36
C GLY A 12 26.03 5.19 1.30
N GLY A 13 27.33 5.30 1.02
CA GLY A 13 28.31 5.97 1.89
C GLY A 13 28.39 7.49 1.70
N THR A 14 27.55 8.09 0.86
CA THR A 14 27.58 9.52 0.54
C THR A 14 26.19 10.13 0.56
N ASN A 15 26.03 11.22 1.31
CA ASN A 15 24.82 12.04 1.27
C ASN A 15 24.83 12.86 -0.04
N ILE A 16 23.88 12.57 -0.94
CA ILE A 16 23.79 13.24 -2.24
C ILE A 16 23.05 14.58 -2.10
N GLN A 17 23.66 15.66 -2.60
CA GLN A 17 23.04 16.98 -2.59
C GLN A 17 21.87 17.06 -3.59
N MET A 18 20.81 17.81 -3.27
CA MET A 18 19.63 17.96 -4.16
C MET A 18 19.98 18.37 -5.59
N ARG A 19 20.93 19.31 -5.78
CA ARG A 19 21.40 19.71 -7.12
C ARG A 19 21.94 18.54 -7.95
N ARG A 20 22.48 17.51 -7.30
CA ARG A 20 22.98 16.30 -7.98
C ARG A 20 21.82 15.40 -8.39
N ILE A 21 20.80 15.26 -7.55
CA ILE A 21 19.57 14.54 -7.90
C ILE A 21 18.92 15.18 -9.13
N GLU A 22 18.82 16.51 -9.18
CA GLU A 22 18.32 17.24 -10.36
C GLU A 22 19.15 17.02 -11.62
N GLN A 23 20.48 16.95 -11.49
CA GLN A 23 21.36 16.68 -12.62
C GLN A 23 21.15 15.26 -13.16
N ILE A 24 20.97 14.30 -12.27
CA ILE A 24 20.68 12.90 -12.63
C ILE A 24 19.33 12.82 -13.34
N ALA A 25 18.29 13.45 -12.78
CA ALA A 25 16.94 13.48 -13.39
C ALA A 25 16.98 14.04 -14.81
N ARG A 26 17.74 15.13 -15.04
CA ARG A 26 17.94 15.73 -16.36
C ARG A 26 18.66 14.83 -17.37
N VAL A 27 19.59 13.98 -16.91
CA VAL A 27 20.28 13.03 -17.81
C VAL A 27 19.33 11.95 -18.30
N PHE A 28 18.38 11.54 -17.47
CA PHE A 28 17.38 10.52 -17.78
C PHE A 28 16.10 11.09 -18.39
N ASP A 29 16.00 12.41 -18.56
CA ASP A 29 14.81 13.11 -19.05
C ASP A 29 13.51 12.78 -18.27
N ILE A 30 13.66 12.58 -16.96
CA ILE A 30 12.54 12.30 -16.04
C ILE A 30 12.41 13.39 -14.98
N SER A 31 11.25 13.46 -14.32
CA SER A 31 11.07 14.39 -13.21
C SER A 31 11.86 13.95 -11.97
N VAL A 32 12.25 14.90 -11.10
CA VAL A 32 12.93 14.58 -9.83
C VAL A 32 12.06 13.69 -8.93
N LEU A 33 10.74 13.92 -8.94
CA LEU A 33 9.80 13.12 -8.16
C LEU A 33 9.74 11.67 -8.67
N GLU A 34 9.73 11.50 -9.99
CA GLU A 34 9.77 10.19 -10.64
C GLU A 34 11.09 9.48 -10.32
N LEU A 35 12.23 10.16 -10.44
CA LEU A 35 13.54 9.62 -10.05
C LEU A 35 13.58 9.16 -8.58
N MET A 36 13.02 9.94 -7.65
CA MET A 36 13.01 9.60 -6.23
C MET A 36 12.02 8.48 -5.89
N SER A 37 11.03 8.24 -6.75
CA SER A 37 10.09 7.12 -6.62
C SER A 37 10.68 5.79 -7.11
N LEU A 38 11.82 5.81 -7.80
CA LEU A 38 12.55 4.62 -8.26
C LEU A 38 13.29 3.98 -7.08
N GLY A 39 12.71 2.92 -6.51
CA GLY A 39 13.35 2.11 -5.49
C GLY A 39 12.36 1.38 -4.57
N GLU A 40 12.88 0.51 -3.70
CA GLU A 40 12.07 -0.26 -2.74
C GLU A 40 11.54 0.60 -1.59
N LYS A 41 12.24 1.70 -1.25
CA LYS A 41 11.85 2.64 -0.18
C LYS A 41 11.11 3.82 -0.78
N LYS A 42 9.79 3.78 -0.73
CA LYS A 42 8.88 4.75 -1.36
C LYS A 42 8.50 5.94 -0.48
N VAL A 43 9.13 6.11 0.69
CA VAL A 43 8.82 7.21 1.61
C VAL A 43 9.88 8.31 1.46
N ILE A 44 9.46 9.44 0.89
CA ILE A 44 10.30 10.63 0.72
C ILE A 44 9.84 11.69 1.73
N TYR A 45 10.75 12.11 2.61
CA TYR A 45 10.51 13.23 3.51
C TYR A 45 11.11 14.49 2.87
N CYS A 46 10.27 15.42 2.42
CA CYS A 46 10.70 16.69 1.88
C CYS A 46 10.30 17.82 2.85
N ASN A 47 11.29 18.51 3.41
CA ASN A 47 11.05 19.74 4.15
C ASN A 47 11.19 20.91 3.19
N VAL A 48 10.07 21.42 2.69
CA VAL A 48 10.05 22.65 1.92
C VAL A 48 10.01 23.82 2.90
N CYS A 49 11.19 24.30 3.31
CA CYS A 49 11.30 25.60 3.97
C CYS A 49 11.37 26.68 2.90
N GLU A 50 10.22 27.13 2.39
CA GLU A 50 10.16 28.47 1.82
C GLU A 50 10.11 29.45 2.99
N ASN A 51 11.10 30.35 3.01
CA ASN A 51 11.28 31.34 4.06
C ASN A 51 9.95 32.07 4.32
N ASN A 52 9.38 31.92 5.53
CA ASN A 52 8.29 32.70 6.16
C ASN A 52 6.94 32.02 6.49
N LEU A 53 6.83 30.71 6.70
CA LEU A 53 5.70 30.22 7.52
C LEU A 53 5.95 28.87 8.18
N ASP A 54 5.91 28.89 9.51
CA ASP A 54 5.61 27.80 10.44
C ASP A 54 5.69 26.36 9.92
N ASN A 55 6.78 25.66 10.28
CA ASN A 55 6.88 24.23 10.59
C ASN A 55 5.84 23.26 9.97
N ASN A 56 5.49 23.41 8.70
CA ASN A 56 4.58 22.51 8.03
C ASN A 56 5.41 21.54 7.19
N SER A 57 5.86 20.45 7.80
CA SER A 57 6.45 19.33 7.07
C SER A 57 5.37 18.72 6.18
N VAL A 58 5.34 19.10 4.90
CA VAL A 58 4.46 18.48 3.91
C VAL A 58 4.96 17.06 3.65
N LEU A 59 4.32 16.08 4.28
CA LEU A 59 4.51 14.66 3.98
C LEU A 59 3.89 14.36 2.62
N VAL A 60 4.68 14.50 1.55
CA VAL A 60 4.30 14.02 0.21
C VAL A 60 4.54 12.50 0.17
N GLY A 61 3.58 11.74 0.71
CA GLY A 61 3.57 10.29 0.60
C GLY A 61 3.13 9.87 -0.80
N VAL A 62 4.07 9.65 -1.72
CA VAL A 62 3.79 8.97 -3.00
C VAL A 62 3.70 7.48 -2.72
N THR A 63 2.53 7.00 -2.28
CA THR A 63 2.29 5.58 -2.00
C THR A 63 1.71 4.88 -3.22
N ASN A 64 2.59 4.45 -4.14
CA ASN A 64 2.18 3.56 -5.23
C ASN A 64 1.68 2.19 -4.72
N ASP A 65 1.89 1.85 -3.43
CA ASP A 65 1.36 0.62 -2.78
C ASP A 65 -0.01 0.81 -2.12
N SER A 66 -0.58 2.02 -2.13
CA SER A 66 -1.91 2.29 -1.57
C SER A 66 -2.97 1.40 -2.22
N GLU A 67 -2.92 1.24 -3.55
CA GLU A 67 -3.89 0.43 -4.28
C GLU A 67 -3.81 -1.06 -3.93
N GLY A 68 -2.60 -1.61 -3.78
CA GLY A 68 -2.40 -3.01 -3.40
C GLY A 68 -2.87 -3.31 -1.97
N ILE A 69 -2.60 -2.40 -1.03
CA ILE A 69 -3.04 -2.52 0.37
C ILE A 69 -4.57 -2.35 0.48
N ILE A 70 -5.16 -1.43 -0.28
CA ILE A 70 -6.62 -1.24 -0.32
C ILE A 70 -7.30 -2.46 -0.97
N ALA A 71 -6.75 -2.96 -2.07
CA ALA A 71 -7.30 -4.13 -2.76
C ALA A 71 -7.25 -5.38 -1.87
N THR A 72 -6.12 -5.63 -1.20
CA THR A 72 -5.98 -6.77 -0.28
C THR A 72 -6.91 -6.64 0.93
N SER A 73 -7.06 -5.45 1.50
CA SER A 73 -8.01 -5.19 2.58
C SER A 73 -9.47 -5.46 2.14
N LYS A 74 -9.86 -4.99 0.96
CA LYS A 74 -11.21 -5.22 0.40
C LYS A 74 -11.49 -6.70 0.11
N LEU A 75 -10.50 -7.42 -0.41
CA LEU A 75 -10.55 -8.87 -0.61
C LEU A 75 -10.77 -9.60 0.72
N GLN A 76 -10.01 -9.25 1.76
CA GLN A 76 -10.15 -9.85 3.08
C GLN A 76 -11.56 -9.62 3.67
N MET A 77 -12.10 -8.41 3.54
CA MET A 77 -13.48 -8.12 4.00
C MET A 77 -14.53 -8.96 3.26
N THR A 78 -14.37 -9.14 1.95
CA THR A 78 -15.28 -9.95 1.14
C THR A 78 -15.23 -11.42 1.54
N VAL A 79 -14.02 -11.95 1.77
CA VAL A 79 -13.83 -13.34 2.23
C VAL A 79 -14.47 -13.56 3.59
N ASN A 80 -14.26 -12.65 4.55
CA ASN A 80 -14.87 -12.76 5.87
C ASN A 80 -16.40 -12.74 5.79
N HIS A 81 -16.97 -11.81 5.02
CA HIS A 81 -18.42 -11.73 4.83
C HIS A 81 -19.02 -12.98 4.18
N GLN A 82 -18.32 -13.55 3.18
CA GLN A 82 -18.72 -14.81 2.56
C GLN A 82 -18.66 -15.98 3.55
N ALA A 83 -17.63 -16.04 4.40
CA ALA A 83 -17.51 -17.07 5.44
C ALA A 83 -18.66 -17.00 6.45
N GLU A 84 -19.01 -15.80 6.93
CA GLU A 84 -20.16 -15.57 7.82
C GLU A 84 -21.48 -15.99 7.15
N THR A 85 -21.69 -15.61 5.88
CA THR A 85 -22.88 -15.97 5.12
C THR A 85 -23.02 -17.49 4.99
N ILE A 86 -21.92 -18.20 4.72
CA ILE A 86 -21.91 -19.66 4.65
C ILE A 86 -22.28 -20.29 5.99
N GLU A 87 -21.80 -19.74 7.11
CA GLU A 87 -22.15 -20.23 8.45
C GLU A 87 -23.64 -20.05 8.75
N LEU A 88 -24.21 -18.90 8.40
CA LEU A 88 -25.64 -18.63 8.57
C LEU A 88 -26.49 -19.59 7.73
N LEU A 89 -26.15 -19.79 6.46
CA LEU A 89 -26.86 -20.72 5.57
C LEU A 89 -26.80 -22.16 6.08
N LYS A 90 -25.65 -22.59 6.65
CA LYS A 90 -25.54 -23.91 7.27
C LYS A 90 -26.47 -24.07 8.47
N LYS A 91 -26.55 -23.06 9.34
CA LYS A 91 -27.47 -23.07 10.49
C LYS A 91 -28.93 -23.12 10.02
N GLU A 92 -29.27 -22.37 8.98
CA GLU A 92 -30.62 -22.35 8.42
C GLU A 92 -31.01 -23.71 7.83
N ILE A 93 -30.11 -24.35 7.07
CA ILE A 93 -30.33 -25.70 6.56
C ILE A 93 -30.55 -26.69 7.71
N GLU A 94 -29.80 -26.57 8.80
CA GLU A 94 -29.96 -27.46 9.95
C GLU A 94 -31.32 -27.26 10.64
N MET A 95 -31.72 -26.02 10.90
CA MET A 95 -33.04 -25.72 11.45
C MET A 95 -34.18 -26.22 10.55
N GLN A 96 -34.04 -26.08 9.22
CA GLN A 96 -35.04 -26.59 8.27
C GLN A 96 -35.13 -28.12 8.32
N LYS A 97 -34.00 -28.82 8.43
CA LYS A 97 -33.99 -30.29 8.59
C LYS A 97 -34.67 -30.72 9.88
N GLU A 98 -34.34 -30.08 11.00
CA GLU A 98 -34.98 -30.37 12.30
C GLU A 98 -36.49 -30.15 12.23
N MET A 99 -36.95 -29.06 11.61
CA MET A 99 -38.37 -28.79 11.42
C MET A 99 -39.05 -29.87 10.58
N ILE A 100 -38.41 -30.33 9.49
CA ILE A 100 -38.94 -31.42 8.66
C ILE A 100 -39.02 -32.72 9.46
N GLU A 101 -38.03 -33.04 10.29
CA GLU A 101 -38.07 -34.22 11.15
C GLU A 101 -39.20 -34.17 12.17
N LEU A 102 -39.41 -33.01 12.81
CA LEU A 102 -40.51 -32.80 13.74
C LEU A 102 -41.88 -32.94 13.06
N LEU A 103 -42.03 -32.39 11.86
CA LEU A 103 -43.25 -32.53 11.06
C LEU A 103 -43.51 -33.99 10.65
N LYS A 104 -42.46 -34.73 10.25
CA LYS A 104 -42.58 -36.16 9.92
C LYS A 104 -43.00 -37.01 11.12
N LYS A 105 -42.47 -36.72 12.33
CA LYS A 105 -42.85 -37.42 13.56
C LYS A 105 -44.30 -37.18 13.97
N ASN A 106 -44.85 -35.99 13.68
CA ASN A 106 -46.24 -35.66 13.98
C ASN A 106 -47.26 -36.19 12.95
N GLN A 107 -46.81 -36.77 11.82
CA GLN A 107 -47.68 -37.37 10.80
C GLN A 107 -47.76 -38.90 10.87
N GLN A 108 -47.06 -39.54 11.82
CA GLN A 108 -47.22 -40.96 12.17
C GLN A 108 -48.10 -41.10 13.41
#